data_AF-M1WRM3-F1
#
_entry.id   AF-M1WRM3-F1
#
_cell.length_a   1.000
_cell.length_b   1.000
_cell.length_c   1.000
_cell.angle_alpha   90.00
_cell.angle_beta   90.00
_cell.angle_gamma   90.00
#
_symmetry.space_group_name_H-M   'P 1'
#
loop_
_entity.id
_entity.type
_entity.pdbx_description
1 polymer ?
#
loop_
_entity_poly.entity_id
_entity_poly.type
_entity_poly.pdbx_seq_one_letter_code
_entity_poly.pdbx_strand_id
1 'polypeptide(L)'
;MTDSIFDSHQFLQSLAGDEELAHELLGAFMEDSPERKKALAQALDENDAEKASKLAHSLKGMCGVVRAKPLVDVALLMENSARENDLETTKTHFSEFTVKLDKAHEEMKTFSQG
;
A
#
# COMPACT_ATOMS: atom_id res chain seq x y z
N MET A 1 -16.74 -6.87 -13.37
CA MET A 1 -15.73 -5.79 -13.52
C MET A 1 -14.58 -6.21 -12.64
N THR A 2 -13.39 -6.44 -13.20
CA THR A 2 -12.22 -6.87 -12.42
C THR A 2 -11.84 -5.72 -11.49
N ASP A 3 -12.05 -5.92 -10.19
CA ASP A 3 -11.60 -5.04 -9.11
C ASP A 3 -10.07 -5.18 -8.98
N SER A 4 -9.32 -4.79 -10.02
CA SER A 4 -7.86 -4.81 -9.99
C SER A 4 -7.36 -3.75 -9.02
N ILE A 5 -6.43 -4.15 -8.15
CA ILE A 5 -5.79 -3.24 -7.20
C ILE A 5 -4.63 -2.50 -7.90
N PHE A 6 -3.99 -3.17 -8.84
CA PHE A 6 -2.88 -2.65 -9.62
C PHE A 6 -3.25 -2.55 -11.12
N ASP A 7 -3.27 -1.32 -11.65
CA ASP A 7 -3.44 -1.06 -13.08
C ASP A 7 -2.06 -0.92 -13.73
N SER A 8 -1.56 -2.04 -14.27
CA SER A 8 -0.23 -2.11 -14.90
C SER A 8 -0.08 -1.15 -16.08
N HIS A 9 -1.16 -0.91 -16.85
CA HIS A 9 -1.14 0.00 -17.98
C HIS A 9 -0.96 1.44 -17.52
N GLN A 10 -1.75 1.91 -16.55
CA GLN A 10 -1.60 3.26 -16.00
C GLN A 10 -0.25 3.45 -15.30
N PHE A 11 0.23 2.42 -14.60
CA PHE A 11 1.55 2.45 -13.98
C PHE A 11 2.66 2.63 -15.02
N LEU A 12 2.72 1.78 -16.04
CA LEU A 12 3.74 1.84 -17.09
C LEU A 12 3.65 3.14 -17.91
N GLN A 13 2.43 3.62 -18.21
CA GLN A 13 2.22 4.93 -18.84
C GLN A 13 2.78 6.07 -17.99
N SER A 14 2.66 6.00 -16.66
CA SER A 14 3.23 7.01 -15.76
C SER A 14 4.76 7.02 -15.74
N LEU A 15 5.39 5.95 -16.24
CA LEU A 15 6.82 5.81 -16.46
C LEU A 15 7.21 5.99 -17.93
N ALA A 16 6.31 6.57 -18.75
CA ALA A 16 6.54 6.78 -20.19
C ALA A 16 6.91 5.50 -20.98
N GLY A 17 6.47 4.32 -20.51
CA GLY A 17 6.79 3.04 -21.14
C GLY A 17 8.10 2.41 -20.69
N ASP A 18 8.78 2.96 -19.68
CA ASP A 18 10.04 2.41 -19.17
C ASP A 18 9.79 1.16 -18.31
N GLU A 19 9.95 -0.01 -18.93
CA GLU A 19 9.75 -1.32 -18.30
C GLU A 19 10.83 -1.63 -17.26
N GLU A 20 12.09 -1.26 -17.51
CA GLU A 20 13.19 -1.49 -16.56
C GLU A 20 12.91 -0.75 -15.23
N LEU A 21 12.54 0.53 -15.33
CA LEU A 21 12.14 1.32 -14.17
C LEU A 21 10.88 0.75 -13.49
N ALA A 22 9.93 0.24 -14.27
CA ALA A 22 8.73 -0.40 -13.74
C ALA A 22 9.08 -1.61 -12.87
N HIS A 23 9.97 -2.49 -13.34
CA HIS A 23 10.42 -3.66 -12.58
C HIS A 23 11.19 -3.27 -11.32
N GLU A 24 12.08 -2.26 -11.38
CA GLU A 24 12.80 -1.78 -10.20
C GLU A 24 11.85 -1.24 -9.12
N LEU A 25 10.90 -0.39 -9.51
CA LEU A 25 9.92 0.19 -8.58
C LEU A 25 8.99 -0.86 -7.98
N LEU A 26 8.53 -1.83 -8.77
CA LEU A 26 7.71 -2.93 -8.27
C LEU A 26 8.50 -3.85 -7.34
N GLY A 27 9.77 -4.13 -7.66
CA GLY A 27 10.67 -4.90 -6.80
C GLY A 27 10.84 -4.23 -5.44
N ALA A 28 11.20 -2.94 -5.45
CA ALA A 28 11.35 -2.15 -4.22
C ALA A 28 10.05 -2.08 -3.41
N PHE A 29 8.91 -1.88 -4.08
CA PHE A 29 7.59 -1.87 -3.43
C PHE A 29 7.28 -3.21 -2.75
N MET A 30 7.46 -4.33 -3.46
CA MET A 30 7.16 -5.67 -2.93
C MET A 30 8.08 -6.08 -1.77
N GLU A 31 9.29 -5.52 -1.70
CA GLU A 31 10.24 -5.73 -0.61
C GLU A 31 9.96 -4.86 0.63
N ASP A 32 9.67 -3.57 0.44
CA ASP A 32 9.51 -2.59 1.54
C ASP A 32 8.08 -2.60 2.13
N SER A 33 7.04 -2.83 1.31
CA SER A 33 5.65 -2.78 1.79
C SER A 33 5.32 -3.79 2.91
N PRO A 34 5.84 -5.05 2.92
CA PRO A 34 5.61 -5.99 4.02
C PRO A 34 6.26 -5.53 5.33
N GLU A 35 7.44 -4.91 5.28
CA GLU A 35 8.15 -4.40 6.45
C GLU A 35 7.36 -3.24 7.08
N ARG A 36 6.88 -2.31 6.26
CA ARG A 36 6.03 -1.20 6.72
C ARG A 36 4.69 -1.66 7.26
N LYS A 37 4.07 -2.66 6.62
CA LYS A 37 2.85 -3.30 7.14
C LYS A 37 3.09 -3.89 8.53
N LYS A 38 4.21 -4.59 8.73
CA LYS A 38 4.58 -5.18 10.03
C LYS A 38 4.81 -4.10 11.09
N ALA A 39 5.52 -3.02 10.74
CA ALA A 39 5.72 -1.90 11.65
C ALA A 39 4.38 -1.22 12.03
N LEU A 40 3.44 -1.11 11.10
CA LEU A 40 2.12 -0.55 11.36
C LEU A 40 1.31 -1.47 12.28
N ALA A 41 1.34 -2.78 12.06
CA ALA A 41 0.71 -3.75 12.97
C ALA A 41 1.24 -3.59 14.41
N GLN A 42 2.57 -3.50 14.57
CA GLN A 42 3.19 -3.28 15.88
C GLN A 42 2.73 -1.97 16.54
N ALA A 43 2.67 -0.87 15.79
CA ALA A 43 2.17 0.40 16.33
C ALA A 43 0.70 0.30 16.81
N LEU A 44 -0.13 -0.46 16.10
CA LEU A 44 -1.53 -0.70 16.48
C LEU A 44 -1.67 -1.61 17.72
N ASP A 45 -0.78 -2.59 17.89
CA ASP A 45 -0.69 -3.41 19.10
C ASP A 45 -0.20 -2.60 20.32
N GLU A 46 0.75 -1.70 20.10
CA GLU A 46 1.28 -0.77 21.11
C GLU A 46 0.32 0.38 21.45
N ASN A 47 -0.80 0.50 20.73
CA ASN A 47 -1.75 1.63 20.78
C ASN A 47 -1.08 3.00 20.53
N ASP A 48 -0.01 3.01 19.72
CA ASP A 48 0.71 4.22 19.34
C ASP A 48 0.09 4.83 18.06
N ALA A 49 -0.94 5.66 18.27
CA ALA A 49 -1.67 6.30 17.19
C ALA A 49 -0.82 7.26 16.35
N GLU A 50 0.16 7.94 16.97
CA GLU A 50 1.03 8.87 16.25
C GLU A 50 1.94 8.10 15.28
N LYS A 51 2.56 7.01 15.76
CA LYS A 51 3.38 6.12 14.93
C LYS A 51 2.55 5.44 13.85
N ALA A 52 1.34 4.97 14.18
CA ALA A 52 0.42 4.38 13.21
C ALA A 52 0.07 5.36 12.08
N SER A 53 -0.24 6.62 12.42
CA SER A 53 -0.52 7.66 11.43
C SER A 53 0.67 7.93 10.49
N LYS A 54 1.88 8.06 11.05
CA LYS A 54 3.11 8.29 10.25
C LYS A 54 3.40 7.11 9.30
N LEU A 55 3.19 5.89 9.77
CA LEU A 55 3.39 4.67 8.97
C LEU A 55 2.33 4.55 7.87
N ALA A 56 1.05 4.83 8.17
CA ALA A 56 -0.02 4.88 7.19
C ALA A 56 0.22 5.94 6.11
N HIS A 57 0.71 7.13 6.48
CA HIS A 57 1.12 8.17 5.54
C HIS A 57 2.23 7.71 4.61
N SER A 58 3.22 7.00 5.15
CA SER A 58 4.34 6.47 4.38
C SER A 58 3.87 5.38 3.38
N LEU A 59 3.01 4.46 3.83
CA LEU A 59 2.40 3.45 2.97
C LEU A 59 1.57 4.09 1.85
N LYS A 60 0.78 5.13 2.16
CA LYS A 60 0.02 5.89 1.16
C LYS A 60 0.92 6.43 0.05
N GLY A 61 2.04 7.05 0.41
CA GLY A 61 3.00 7.60 -0.55
C GLY A 61 3.58 6.52 -1.47
N MET A 62 4.02 5.42 -0.88
CA MET A 62 4.55 4.26 -1.60
C MET A 62 3.51 3.65 -2.56
N CYS A 63 2.28 3.41 -2.10
CA CYS A 63 1.20 2.90 -2.95
C CYS A 63 0.86 3.85 -4.12
N GLY A 64 1.06 5.16 -3.91
CA GLY A 64 0.89 6.18 -4.95
C GLY A 64 1.91 6.07 -6.08
N VAL A 65 3.15 5.68 -5.78
CA VAL A 65 4.22 5.49 -6.78
C VAL A 65 3.83 4.39 -7.78
N VAL A 66 3.30 3.28 -7.29
CA VAL A 66 2.89 2.13 -8.11
C VAL A 66 1.45 2.24 -8.64
N ARG A 67 0.83 3.42 -8.52
CA ARG A 67 -0.55 3.71 -8.96
C ARG A 67 -1.62 2.75 -8.42
N ALA A 68 -1.38 2.14 -7.25
CA ALA A 68 -2.34 1.24 -6.61
C ALA A 68 -3.41 2.05 -5.85
N LYS A 69 -4.30 2.71 -6.59
CA LYS A 69 -5.30 3.63 -6.05
C LYS A 69 -6.14 3.02 -4.89
N PRO A 70 -6.64 1.78 -4.98
CA PRO A 70 -7.40 1.19 -3.88
C PRO A 70 -6.60 1.04 -2.58
N LEU A 71 -5.28 0.89 -2.65
CA LEU A 71 -4.40 0.88 -1.47
C LEU A 71 -4.17 2.29 -0.92
N VAL A 72 -3.99 3.28 -1.81
CA VAL A 72 -3.85 4.69 -1.42
C VAL A 72 -5.08 5.17 -0.64
N ASP A 73 -6.27 4.82 -1.11
CA ASP A 73 -7.52 5.24 -0.48
C ASP A 73 -7.66 4.63 0.94
N VAL A 74 -7.32 3.35 1.13
CA VAL A 74 -7.36 2.71 2.46
C VAL A 74 -6.24 3.23 3.38
N ALA A 75 -5.04 3.47 2.85
CA ALA A 75 -3.95 4.06 3.62
C ALA A 75 -4.29 5.46 4.12
N LEU A 76 -5.02 6.25 3.34
CA LEU A 76 -5.55 7.55 3.76
C LEU A 76 -6.59 7.41 4.88
N LEU A 77 -7.48 6.42 4.81
CA LEU A 77 -8.45 6.15 5.89
C LEU A 77 -7.75 5.74 7.19
N MET A 78 -6.71 4.91 7.11
CA MET A 78 -5.86 4.58 8.27
C MET A 78 -5.13 5.82 8.82
N GLU A 79 -4.56 6.66 7.95
CA GLU A 79 -3.85 7.89 8.36
C GLU A 79 -4.78 8.83 9.12
N ASN A 80 -6.01 9.03 8.63
CA ASN A 80 -6.99 9.92 9.22
C ASN A 80 -7.53 9.37 10.55
N SER A 81 -7.97 8.11 10.59
CA SER A 81 -8.46 7.49 11.83
C SER A 81 -7.39 7.43 12.92
N ALA A 82 -6.13 7.14 12.57
CA ALA A 82 -5.02 7.19 13.52
C ALA A 82 -4.74 8.63 14.02
N ARG A 83 -4.86 9.66 13.17
CA ARG A 83 -4.75 11.06 13.59
C ARG A 83 -5.82 11.46 14.59
N GLU A 84 -7.03 10.92 14.44
CA GLU A 84 -8.15 11.15 15.36
C GLU A 84 -8.08 10.26 16.61
N ASN A 85 -6.98 9.50 16.78
CA ASN A 85 -6.78 8.53 17.87
C ASN A 85 -7.78 7.35 17.86
N ASP A 86 -8.49 7.15 16.75
CA ASP A 86 -9.47 6.08 16.58
C ASP A 86 -8.80 4.80 16.07
N LEU A 87 -8.13 4.11 16.99
CA LEU A 87 -7.34 2.90 16.69
C LEU A 87 -8.22 1.69 16.34
N GLU A 88 -9.48 1.66 16.77
CA GLU A 88 -10.41 0.59 16.41
C GLU A 88 -10.77 0.66 14.92
N THR A 89 -11.14 1.84 14.45
CA THR A 89 -11.34 2.10 13.01
C THR A 89 -10.05 1.91 12.23
N THR A 90 -8.91 2.33 12.78
CA THR A 90 -7.61 2.11 12.12
C THR A 90 -7.33 0.61 11.93
N LYS A 91 -7.57 -0.23 12.93
CA LYS A 91 -7.41 -1.69 12.85
C LYS A 91 -8.34 -2.33 11.82
N THR A 92 -9.57 -1.83 11.70
CA THR A 92 -10.53 -2.27 10.69
C THR A 92 -9.99 -2.01 9.28
N HIS A 93 -9.54 -0.77 9.00
CA HIS A 93 -8.93 -0.42 7.72
C HIS A 93 -7.61 -1.15 7.47
N PHE A 94 -6.83 -1.44 8.52
CA PHE A 94 -5.58 -2.20 8.41
C PHE A 94 -5.80 -3.63 7.94
N SER A 95 -6.87 -4.28 8.40
CA SER A 95 -7.25 -5.62 7.92
C SER A 95 -7.59 -5.59 6.43
N GLU A 96 -8.39 -4.60 6.00
CA GLU A 96 -8.73 -4.39 4.58
C GLU A 96 -7.49 -4.10 3.73
N PHE A 97 -6.60 -3.22 4.21
CA PHE A 97 -5.34 -2.89 3.56
C PHE A 97 -4.48 -4.12 3.34
N THR A 98 -4.41 -5.00 4.35
CA THR A 98 -3.60 -6.23 4.28
C THR A 98 -4.08 -7.17 3.18
N VAL A 99 -5.40 -7.36 3.05
CA VAL A 99 -5.98 -8.20 1.99
C VAL A 99 -5.72 -7.59 0.60
N LYS A 100 -5.92 -6.28 0.45
CA LYS A 100 -5.64 -5.59 -0.81
C LYS A 100 -4.16 -5.61 -1.18
N LEU A 101 -3.27 -5.51 -0.20
CA LEU A 101 -1.82 -5.50 -0.43
C LEU A 101 -1.34 -6.86 -0.94
N ASP A 102 -1.85 -7.94 -0.37
CA ASP A 102 -1.54 -9.30 -0.81
C ASP A 102 -1.96 -9.52 -2.27
N LYS A 103 -3.20 -9.14 -2.60
CA LYS A 103 -3.70 -9.17 -3.98
C LYS A 103 -2.87 -8.31 -4.94
N ALA A 104 -2.48 -7.10 -4.53
CA ALA A 104 -1.63 -6.24 -5.34
C ALA A 104 -0.28 -6.89 -5.62
N HIS A 105 0.33 -7.56 -4.64
CA HIS A 105 1.59 -8.28 -4.84
C HIS A 105 1.45 -9.43 -5.84
N GLU A 106 0.33 -10.16 -5.82
CA GLU A 106 0.07 -11.21 -6.83
C GLU A 106 -0.05 -10.64 -8.25
N GLU A 107 -0.77 -9.52 -8.41
CA GLU A 107 -0.92 -8.82 -9.69
C GLU A 107 0.43 -8.28 -10.20
N MET A 108 1.23 -7.67 -9.32
CA MET A 108 2.56 -7.12 -9.65
C MET A 108 3.57 -8.22 -10.01
N LYS A 109 3.53 -9.37 -9.32
CA LYS A 109 4.36 -10.54 -9.67
C LYS A 109 4.01 -11.07 -11.05
N THR A 110 2.72 -11.17 -11.37
CA THR A 110 2.24 -11.65 -12.68
C THR A 110 2.72 -10.71 -13.80
N PHE A 111 2.63 -9.40 -13.59
CA PHE A 111 3.18 -8.41 -14.52
C PHE A 111 4.70 -8.53 -14.66
N SER A 112 5.43 -8.72 -13.56
CA SER A 112 6.90 -8.75 -13.57
C SER A 112 7.50 -10.03 -14.18
N GLN A 113 6.68 -11.05 -14.39
CA GLN A 113 7.07 -12.34 -15.01
C GLN A 113 6.58 -12.48 -16.45
N GLY A 114 5.79 -11.52 -16.94
CA GLY A 114 5.16 -11.51 -18.25
C GLY A 114 6.02 -10.93 -19.36
#